data_AF-B8GS40-F1
#
_entry.id   AF-B8GS40-F1
#
_cell.length_a   1.000
_cell.length_b   1.000
_cell.length_c   1.000
_cell.angle_alpha   90.00
_cell.angle_beta   90.00
_cell.angle_gamma   90.00
#
_symmetry.space_group_name_H-M   'P 1'
#
loop_
_entity.id
_entity.type
_entity.pdbx_description
1 polymer ?
#
loop_
_entity_poly.entity_id
_entity_poly.type
_entity_poly.pdbx_seq_one_letter_code
_entity_poly.pdbx_strand_id
1 'polypeptide(L)'
;MRTYRDEHLDYYADRFVLLGLSRAGLTLEQYLASPARSELLGRYHAMRMDRHGIGFAEYLAAPERCEEKALEPEPPNPAQHRGILRCWVRQDTGLALEPIRREGLAPHWSDAQLVDVNELLAQWREETEQAEAAVAHLPQRNGTFVEPLHHHRHPRRPGGGFAKA
;
A
#
# COMPACT_ATOMS: atom_id res chain seq x y z
N MET A 1 30.33 12.51 -14.20
CA MET A 1 29.38 12.49 -13.06
C MET A 1 28.24 13.41 -13.42
N ARG A 2 27.00 12.90 -13.57
CA ARG A 2 25.84 13.76 -13.84
C ARG A 2 25.41 14.41 -12.52
N THR A 3 25.37 15.73 -12.48
CA THR A 3 24.87 16.49 -11.34
C THR A 3 23.41 16.85 -11.61
N TYR A 4 22.50 16.36 -10.77
CA TYR A 4 21.08 16.68 -10.80
C TYR A 4 20.80 17.83 -9.83
N ARG A 5 19.75 18.61 -10.09
CA ARG A 5 19.27 19.62 -9.13
C ARG A 5 18.50 18.92 -8.00
N ASP A 6 18.55 19.47 -6.79
CA ASP A 6 17.89 18.87 -5.62
C ASP A 6 16.39 18.66 -5.83
N GLU A 7 15.67 19.67 -6.34
CA GLU A 7 14.24 19.56 -6.67
C GLU A 7 13.92 18.41 -7.64
N HIS A 8 14.84 18.15 -8.57
CA HIS A 8 14.70 17.07 -9.55
C HIS A 8 14.94 15.70 -8.91
N LEU A 9 15.92 15.62 -8.00
CA LEU A 9 16.18 14.41 -7.23
C LEU A 9 15.01 14.08 -6.31
N ASP A 10 14.45 15.07 -5.61
CA ASP A 10 13.33 14.89 -4.69
C ASP A 10 12.10 14.34 -5.42
N TYR A 11 11.71 14.98 -6.54
CA TYR A 11 10.59 14.52 -7.36
C TYR A 11 10.73 13.06 -7.80
N TYR A 12 11.91 12.68 -8.28
CA TYR A 12 12.16 11.31 -8.76
C TYR A 12 12.40 10.32 -7.63
N ALA A 13 12.92 10.74 -6.48
CA ALA A 13 13.04 9.90 -5.30
C ALA A 13 11.66 9.49 -4.77
N ASP A 14 10.74 10.45 -4.66
CA ASP A 14 9.35 10.18 -4.25
C ASP A 14 8.69 9.20 -5.24
N ARG A 15 8.86 9.44 -6.54
CA ARG A 15 8.28 8.59 -7.58
C ARG A 15 8.87 7.17 -7.59
N PHE A 16 10.18 7.05 -7.34
CA PHE A 16 10.86 5.76 -7.20
C PHE A 16 10.31 4.93 -6.04
N VAL A 17 10.02 5.58 -4.90
CA VAL A 17 9.41 4.94 -3.73
C VAL A 17 7.95 4.55 -4.01
N LEU A 18 7.16 5.46 -4.58
CA LEU A 18 5.75 5.23 -4.90
C LEU A 18 5.55 4.04 -5.84
N LEU A 19 6.44 3.90 -6.83
CA LEU A 19 6.41 2.80 -7.79
C LEU A 19 7.05 1.51 -7.26
N GLY A 20 7.61 1.52 -6.04
CA GLY A 20 8.21 0.35 -5.41
C GLY A 20 9.38 -0.24 -6.20
N LEU A 21 10.10 0.57 -6.99
CA LEU A 21 11.10 0.09 -7.97
C LEU A 21 12.27 -0.64 -7.32
N SER A 22 12.56 -0.39 -6.04
CA SER A 22 13.55 -1.14 -5.27
C SER A 22 13.20 -2.63 -5.14
N ARG A 23 11.90 -2.96 -5.00
CA ARG A 23 11.42 -4.35 -4.95
C ARG A 23 11.53 -5.04 -6.31
N ALA A 24 11.50 -4.28 -7.39
CA ALA A 24 11.78 -4.75 -8.75
C ALA A 24 13.30 -4.86 -9.04
N GLY A 25 14.16 -4.58 -8.05
CA GLY A 25 15.62 -4.71 -8.16
C GLY A 25 16.31 -3.53 -8.84
N LEU A 26 15.63 -2.39 -9.04
CA LEU A 26 16.23 -1.18 -9.59
C LEU A 26 16.86 -0.31 -8.52
N THR A 27 17.95 0.38 -8.87
CA THR A 27 18.51 1.48 -8.05
C THR A 27 17.97 2.84 -8.51
N LEU A 28 18.02 3.85 -7.63
CA LEU A 28 17.63 5.22 -7.99
C LEU A 28 18.47 5.76 -9.16
N GLU A 29 19.76 5.44 -9.22
CA GLU A 29 20.62 5.84 -10.34
C GLU A 29 20.17 5.22 -11.67
N GLN A 30 19.78 3.94 -11.66
CA GLN A 30 19.24 3.25 -12.84
C GLN A 30 17.89 3.85 -13.26
N TYR A 31 17.06 4.24 -12.29
CA TYR A 31 15.81 4.96 -12.55
C TYR A 31 16.07 6.31 -13.23
N LEU A 32 16.97 7.12 -12.68
CA LEU A 32 17.34 8.43 -13.23
C LEU A 32 18.00 8.33 -14.62
N ALA A 33 18.58 7.19 -14.96
CA ALA A 33 19.12 6.95 -16.30
C ALA A 33 18.03 6.78 -17.36
N SER A 34 16.85 6.26 -17.00
CA SER A 34 15.73 6.06 -17.93
C SER A 34 14.37 6.03 -17.21
N PRO A 35 13.88 7.17 -16.71
CA PRO A 35 12.70 7.22 -15.84
C PRO A 35 11.48 6.58 -16.49
N ALA A 36 11.12 6.98 -17.72
CA ALA A 36 9.96 6.47 -18.43
C ALA A 36 9.90 4.93 -18.52
N ARG A 37 11.03 4.28 -18.81
CA ARG A 37 11.10 2.81 -18.93
C ARG A 37 10.93 2.13 -17.59
N SER A 38 11.55 2.67 -16.55
CA SER A 38 11.43 2.15 -15.20
C SER A 38 10.05 2.38 -14.60
N GLU A 39 9.36 3.48 -14.94
CA GLU A 39 7.97 3.69 -14.53
C GLU A 39 7.01 2.67 -15.15
N LEU A 40 7.24 2.30 -16.42
CA LEU A 40 6.51 1.21 -17.07
C LEU A 40 6.78 -0.12 -16.37
N LEU A 41 8.01 -0.39 -15.94
CA LEU A 41 8.32 -1.58 -15.14
C LEU A 41 7.61 -1.58 -13.79
N GLY A 42 7.57 -0.43 -13.10
CA GLY A 42 6.84 -0.27 -11.85
C GLY A 42 5.35 -0.56 -12.01
N ARG A 43 4.73 0.01 -13.06
CA ARG A 43 3.33 -0.27 -13.41
C ARG A 43 3.07 -1.74 -13.73
N TYR A 44 3.94 -2.37 -14.54
CA TYR A 44 3.88 -3.79 -14.86
C TYR A 44 3.85 -4.67 -13.60
N HIS A 45 4.73 -4.40 -12.64
CA HIS A 45 4.78 -5.15 -11.37
C HIS A 45 3.61 -4.83 -10.44
N ALA A 46 3.20 -3.56 -10.35
CA ALA A 46 2.07 -3.14 -9.51
C ALA A 46 0.76 -3.82 -9.94
N MET A 47 0.55 -3.92 -11.25
CA MET A 47 -0.61 -4.61 -11.83
C MET A 47 -0.41 -6.12 -12.01
N ARG A 48 0.74 -6.66 -11.58
CA ARG A 48 1.05 -8.10 -11.60
C ARG A 48 0.77 -8.75 -12.95
N MET A 49 1.20 -8.09 -14.02
CA MET A 49 0.94 -8.50 -15.40
C MET A 49 1.37 -9.94 -15.70
N ASP A 50 2.38 -10.45 -14.99
CA ASP A 50 2.82 -11.85 -15.05
C ASP A 50 1.69 -12.83 -14.71
N ARG A 51 0.80 -12.46 -13.79
CA ARG A 51 -0.35 -13.25 -13.38
C ARG A 51 -1.44 -13.26 -14.45
N HIS A 52 -1.53 -12.23 -15.28
CA HIS A 52 -2.40 -12.16 -16.45
C HIS A 52 -1.79 -12.83 -17.69
N GLY A 53 -0.62 -13.46 -17.54
CA GLY A 53 0.13 -14.14 -18.60
C GLY A 53 0.81 -13.18 -19.58
N ILE A 54 0.94 -11.89 -19.25
CA ILE A 54 1.57 -10.88 -20.10
C ILE A 54 3.03 -10.73 -19.68
N GLY A 55 3.95 -10.91 -20.63
CA GLY A 55 5.38 -10.66 -20.39
C GLY A 55 5.75 -9.18 -20.48
N PHE A 56 6.84 -8.77 -19.84
CA PHE A 56 7.24 -7.35 -19.85
C PHE A 56 7.54 -6.81 -21.27
N ALA A 57 8.10 -7.64 -22.16
CA ALA A 57 8.34 -7.25 -23.55
C ALA A 57 7.03 -6.98 -24.33
N GLU A 58 6.00 -7.78 -24.06
CA GLU A 58 4.66 -7.61 -24.63
C GLU A 58 3.98 -6.36 -24.06
N TYR A 59 4.10 -6.15 -22.75
CA TYR A 59 3.62 -4.94 -22.08
C TYR A 59 4.27 -3.67 -22.66
N LEU A 60 5.57 -3.67 -22.94
CA LEU A 60 6.25 -2.53 -23.57
C LEU A 60 5.78 -2.25 -25.00
N ALA A 61 5.27 -3.25 -25.73
CA ALA A 61 4.78 -3.07 -27.10
C ALA A 61 3.40 -2.40 -27.13
N ALA A 62 2.56 -2.62 -26.11
CA ALA A 62 1.23 -2.05 -26.02
C ALA A 62 0.77 -1.92 -24.54
N PRO A 63 1.29 -0.93 -23.79
CA PRO A 63 1.04 -0.83 -22.35
C PRO A 63 -0.44 -0.62 -22.05
N GLU A 64 -1.11 0.32 -22.71
CA GLU A 64 -2.52 0.64 -22.45
C GLU A 64 -3.44 -0.58 -22.62
N ARG A 65 -3.27 -1.34 -23.70
CA ARG A 65 -4.03 -2.57 -23.96
C ARG A 65 -3.78 -3.64 -22.88
N CYS A 66 -2.57 -3.73 -22.36
CA CYS A 66 -2.25 -4.67 -21.29
C CYS A 66 -2.84 -4.21 -19.95
N GLU A 67 -2.84 -2.90 -19.68
CA GLU A 67 -3.42 -2.30 -18.48
C GLU A 67 -4.94 -2.49 -18.42
N GLU A 68 -5.65 -2.41 -19.55
CA GLU A 68 -7.07 -2.77 -19.62
C GLU A 68 -7.33 -4.20 -19.14
N LYS A 69 -6.44 -5.14 -19.48
CA LYS A 69 -6.54 -6.54 -19.04
C LYS A 69 -6.32 -6.71 -17.53
N ALA A 70 -5.67 -5.75 -16.86
CA ALA A 70 -5.53 -5.75 -15.40
C ALA A 70 -6.86 -5.50 -14.67
N LEU A 71 -7.85 -4.93 -15.36
CA LEU A 71 -9.19 -4.71 -14.82
C LEU A 71 -9.99 -6.02 -14.73
N GLU A 72 -9.60 -7.04 -15.50
CA GLU A 72 -10.16 -8.37 -15.38
C GLU A 72 -9.68 -9.01 -14.06
N PRO A 73 -10.53 -9.81 -13.38
CA PRO A 73 -10.12 -10.47 -12.16
C PRO A 73 -8.90 -11.37 -12.42
N GLU A 74 -7.87 -11.22 -11.58
CA GLU A 74 -6.65 -12.02 -11.67
C GLU A 74 -7.01 -13.51 -11.66
N PRO A 75 -6.45 -14.32 -12.59
CA PRO A 75 -6.73 -15.75 -12.59
C PRO A 75 -6.21 -16.38 -11.29
N PRO A 76 -6.99 -17.30 -10.69
CA PRO A 76 -6.64 -17.90 -9.41
C PRO A 76 -5.29 -18.61 -9.53
N ASN A 77 -4.41 -18.38 -8.55
CA ASN A 77 -3.17 -19.14 -8.46
C ASN A 77 -3.45 -20.63 -8.25
N PRO A 78 -2.47 -21.54 -8.47
CA PRO A 78 -2.70 -22.97 -8.34
C PRO A 78 -3.25 -23.41 -6.97
N ALA A 79 -2.91 -22.73 -5.88
CA ALA A 79 -3.44 -23.01 -4.55
C ALA A 79 -4.91 -22.59 -4.41
N GLN A 80 -5.26 -21.40 -4.90
CA GLN A 80 -6.63 -20.90 -4.98
C GLN A 80 -7.49 -21.79 -5.88
N HIS A 81 -6.96 -22.19 -7.04
CA HIS A 81 -7.64 -23.08 -7.97
C HIS A 81 -7.96 -24.44 -7.32
N ARG A 82 -7.02 -25.01 -6.55
CA ARG A 82 -7.27 -26.23 -5.77
C ARG A 82 -8.36 -26.01 -4.71
N GLY A 83 -8.37 -24.86 -4.05
CA GLY A 83 -9.42 -24.49 -3.09
C GLY A 83 -10.80 -24.43 -3.75
N ILE A 84 -10.90 -23.75 -4.90
CA ILE A 84 -12.13 -23.65 -5.70
C ILE A 84 -12.63 -25.06 -6.08
N LEU A 85 -11.76 -25.92 -6.60
CA LEU A 85 -12.12 -27.29 -6.96
C LEU A 85 -12.62 -28.09 -5.75
N ARG A 86 -12.01 -27.92 -4.58
CA ARG A 86 -12.48 -28.58 -3.34
C ARG A 86 -13.86 -28.10 -2.94
N CYS A 87 -14.11 -26.80 -3.00
CA CYS A 87 -15.42 -26.22 -2.72
C CYS A 87 -16.47 -26.77 -3.68
N TRP A 88 -16.14 -26.81 -4.97
CA TRP A 88 -17.03 -27.35 -6.00
C TRP A 88 -17.34 -28.84 -5.77
N VAL A 89 -16.33 -29.69 -5.55
CA VAL A 89 -16.54 -31.12 -5.25
C VAL A 89 -17.41 -31.32 -4.01
N ARG A 90 -17.18 -30.53 -2.95
CA ARG A 90 -18.00 -30.60 -1.73
C ARG A 90 -19.45 -30.21 -1.99
N GLN A 91 -19.70 -29.21 -2.82
CA GLN A 91 -21.06 -28.79 -3.18
C GLN A 91 -21.76 -29.84 -4.05
N ASP A 92 -21.07 -30.42 -5.03
CA ASP A 92 -21.63 -31.36 -6.00
C ASP A 92 -21.91 -32.74 -5.38
N THR A 93 -21.01 -33.22 -4.51
CA THR A 93 -21.07 -34.59 -3.96
C THR A 93 -21.42 -34.66 -2.47
N GLY A 94 -21.42 -33.52 -1.76
CA GLY A 94 -21.52 -33.49 -0.30
C GLY A 94 -20.28 -34.01 0.44
N LEU A 95 -19.29 -34.56 -0.27
CA LEU A 95 -18.08 -35.14 0.29
C LEU A 95 -17.00 -34.07 0.40
N ALA A 96 -16.55 -33.80 1.62
CA ALA A 96 -15.31 -33.05 1.79
C ALA A 96 -14.16 -33.94 1.31
N LEU A 97 -13.44 -33.49 0.27
CA LEU A 97 -12.10 -34.01 0.00
C LEU A 97 -11.23 -33.63 1.19
N GLU A 98 -11.16 -34.53 2.17
CA GLU A 98 -10.22 -34.40 3.28
C GLU A 98 -8.84 -34.16 2.66
N PRO A 99 -8.17 -33.04 2.99
CA PRO A 99 -6.78 -32.91 2.63
C PRO A 99 -6.07 -34.15 3.15
N ILE A 100 -5.23 -34.78 2.31
CA ILE A 100 -4.18 -35.65 2.82
C ILE A 100 -3.47 -34.83 3.91
N ARG A 101 -3.71 -35.20 5.16
CA ARG A 101 -3.19 -34.50 6.34
C ARG A 101 -1.68 -34.60 6.27
N ARG A 102 -1.03 -33.57 5.74
CA ARG A 102 0.34 -33.28 6.13
C ARG A 102 0.22 -32.56 7.45
N GLU A 103 0.34 -33.33 8.53
CA GLU A 103 0.42 -32.79 9.88
C GLU A 103 1.44 -31.64 9.90
N GLY A 104 1.00 -30.42 10.24
CA GLY A 104 1.91 -29.33 10.64
C GLY A 104 1.98 -28.04 9.80
N LEU A 105 1.11 -27.76 8.80
CA LEU A 105 1.33 -26.59 7.92
C LEU A 105 0.15 -25.62 7.70
N ALA A 106 -0.99 -25.77 8.38
CA ALA A 106 -2.04 -24.75 8.34
C ALA A 106 -2.40 -24.31 9.77
N PRO A 107 -2.46 -23.00 10.07
CA PRO A 107 -3.07 -22.55 11.31
C PRO A 107 -4.53 -23.00 11.26
N HIS A 108 -4.93 -23.81 12.23
CA HIS A 108 -6.32 -24.19 12.42
C HIS A 108 -7.02 -22.94 12.97
N TRP A 109 -7.92 -22.35 12.19
CA TRP A 109 -8.81 -21.34 12.74
C TRP A 109 -9.93 -22.12 13.43
N SER A 110 -9.98 -22.09 14.76
CA SER A 110 -11.11 -22.66 15.49
C SER A 110 -12.36 -21.84 15.23
N ASP A 111 -13.57 -22.41 15.33
CA ASP A 111 -14.82 -21.64 15.21
C ASP A 111 -14.89 -20.46 16.21
N ALA A 112 -14.19 -20.56 17.35
CA ALA A 112 -14.03 -19.47 18.32
C ALA A 112 -13.14 -18.31 17.83
N GLN A 113 -12.46 -18.44 16.69
CA GLN A 113 -11.61 -17.43 16.05
C GLN A 113 -12.26 -16.82 14.81
N LEU A 114 -13.45 -17.29 14.42
CA LEU A 114 -14.25 -16.65 13.38
C LEU A 114 -14.96 -15.45 14.01
N VAL A 115 -14.37 -14.27 13.83
CA VAL A 115 -14.99 -13.00 14.20
C VAL A 115 -16.26 -12.83 13.36
N ASP A 116 -17.40 -12.57 14.00
CA ASP A 116 -18.62 -12.18 13.29
C ASP A 116 -18.35 -10.85 12.57
N VAL A 117 -18.38 -10.89 11.25
CA VAL A 117 -18.09 -9.73 10.39
C VAL A 117 -19.05 -8.58 10.70
N ASN A 118 -20.29 -8.86 11.11
CA ASN A 118 -21.24 -7.81 11.48
C ASN A 118 -20.87 -7.13 12.79
N GLU A 119 -20.38 -7.89 13.77
CA GLU A 119 -19.90 -7.37 15.06
C GLU A 119 -18.65 -6.52 14.87
N LEU A 120 -17.70 -6.99 14.06
CA LEU A 120 -16.50 -6.21 13.72
C LEU A 120 -16.83 -4.89 13.01
N LEU A 121 -17.76 -4.91 12.05
CA LEU A 121 -18.20 -3.71 11.36
C LEU A 121 -18.96 -2.74 12.29
N ALA A 122 -19.72 -3.25 13.26
CA ALA A 122 -20.38 -2.43 14.26
C ALA A 122 -19.35 -1.75 15.17
N GLN A 123 -18.36 -2.51 15.65
CA GLN A 123 -17.25 -1.98 16.46
C GLN A 123 -16.49 -0.87 15.72
N TRP A 124 -16.14 -1.07 14.45
CA TRP A 124 -15.44 -0.03 13.69
C TRP A 124 -16.26 1.24 13.47
N ARG A 125 -17.58 1.13 13.34
CA ARG A 125 -18.47 2.31 13.26
C ARG A 125 -18.43 3.10 14.57
N GLU A 126 -18.54 2.42 15.71
CA GLU A 126 -18.45 3.07 17.02
C GLU A 126 -17.09 3.70 17.25
N GLU A 127 -16.00 3.01 16.91
CA GLU A 127 -14.63 3.56 17.01
C GLU A 127 -14.46 4.81 16.13
N THR A 128 -15.03 4.81 14.93
CA THR A 128 -14.98 5.95 14.00
C THR A 128 -15.79 7.14 14.57
N GLU A 129 -17.00 6.89 15.06
CA GLU A 129 -17.85 7.92 15.67
C GLU A 129 -17.19 8.52 16.93
N GLN A 130 -16.56 7.70 17.77
CA GLN A 130 -15.82 8.16 18.94
C GLN A 130 -14.61 9.01 18.54
N ALA A 131 -13.87 8.59 17.52
CA ALA A 131 -12.73 9.36 17.00
C ALA A 131 -13.17 10.70 16.43
N GLU A 132 -14.26 10.74 15.66
CA GLU A 132 -14.84 11.98 15.12
C GLU A 132 -15.34 12.91 16.23
N ALA A 133 -16.03 12.38 17.24
CA ALA A 133 -16.48 13.15 18.39
C ALA A 133 -15.30 13.73 19.19
N ALA A 134 -14.19 12.98 19.31
CA ALA A 134 -13.00 13.44 20.00
C ALA A 134 -12.34 14.64 19.33
N VAL A 135 -12.46 14.82 18.01
CA VAL A 135 -11.85 15.94 17.27
C VAL A 135 -12.85 17.01 16.84
N ALA A 136 -14.16 16.79 17.00
CA ALA A 136 -15.22 17.73 16.62
C ALA A 136 -15.10 19.11 17.29
N HIS A 137 -14.44 19.19 18.44
CA HIS A 137 -14.23 20.44 19.17
C HIS A 137 -13.01 21.25 18.69
N LEU A 138 -12.17 20.68 17.81
CA LEU A 138 -10.98 21.35 17.29
C LEU A 138 -11.34 22.40 16.24
N PRO A 139 -10.64 23.55 16.21
CA PRO A 139 -10.88 24.57 15.21
C PRO A 139 -10.56 24.05 13.81
N GLN A 140 -11.44 24.38 12.86
CA GLN A 140 -11.33 23.97 11.47
C GLN A 140 -11.11 25.17 10.54
N ARG A 141 -10.34 24.97 9.46
CA ARG A 141 -10.20 25.93 8.37
C ARG A 141 -10.44 25.18 7.06
N ASN A 142 -11.43 25.61 6.27
CA ASN A 142 -11.82 24.96 5.01
C ASN A 142 -12.12 23.44 5.15
N GLY A 143 -12.68 23.01 6.27
CA GLY A 143 -13.00 21.60 6.52
C GLY A 143 -11.81 20.73 6.95
N THR A 144 -10.63 21.32 7.16
CA THR A 144 -9.46 20.62 7.72
C THR A 144 -9.21 21.07 9.15
N PHE A 145 -8.94 20.12 10.06
CA PHE A 145 -8.56 20.42 11.44
C PHE A 145 -7.24 21.19 11.48
N VAL A 146 -7.16 22.27 12.26
CA VAL A 146 -5.96 23.08 12.43
C VAL A 146 -5.54 23.02 13.90
N GLU A 147 -4.39 22.41 14.18
CA GLU A 147 -3.82 22.46 15.52
C GLU A 147 -3.36 23.89 15.85
N PRO A 148 -3.71 24.43 17.03
CA PRO A 148 -3.21 25.73 17.48
C PRO A 148 -1.67 25.70 17.62
N LEU A 149 -0.98 26.44 16.77
CA LEU A 149 0.47 26.57 16.85
C LEU A 149 0.87 27.36 18.10
N HIS A 150 1.31 26.68 19.15
CA HIS A 150 1.82 27.31 20.37
C HIS A 150 3.21 27.93 20.11
N HIS A 151 3.25 29.24 19.89
CA HIS A 151 4.52 29.96 19.87
C HIS A 151 5.10 30.08 21.28
N HIS A 152 6.12 29.29 21.58
CA HIS A 152 6.97 29.52 22.74
C HIS A 152 7.76 30.82 22.54
N ARG A 153 7.27 31.90 23.15
CA ARG A 153 7.99 33.18 23.17
C ARG A 153 9.09 33.08 24.23
N HIS A 154 10.34 32.94 23.80
CA HIS A 154 11.47 33.02 24.72
C HIS A 154 11.45 34.38 25.45
N PRO A 155 11.60 34.41 26.79
CA PRO A 155 11.71 35.65 27.52
C PRO A 155 12.96 36.41 27.06
N ARG A 156 12.77 37.67 26.63
CA ARG A 156 13.88 38.59 26.38
C ARG A 156 14.60 38.85 27.70
N ARG A 157 15.86 38.41 27.81
CA ARG A 157 16.74 38.72 28.93
C ARG A 157 16.87 40.24 29.07
N PRO A 158 16.60 40.85 30.23
CA PRO A 158 16.84 42.27 30.44
C PRO A 158 18.34 42.50 30.66
N GLY A 159 18.92 43.40 29.86
CA GLY A 159 20.11 44.20 30.19
C GLY A 159 21.38 43.45 30.63
N GLY A 160 22.15 42.93 29.67
CA GLY A 160 23.60 42.73 29.87
C GLY A 160 24.30 44.08 29.79
N GLY A 161 24.61 44.69 30.94
CA GLY A 161 25.37 45.92 31.02
C GLY A 161 26.80 45.71 30.50
N PHE A 162 27.15 46.39 29.40
CA PHE A 162 28.54 46.59 29.02
C PHE A 162 29.15 47.61 29.98
N ALA A 163 29.80 47.12 31.03
CA ALA A 163 30.69 47.94 31.84
C ALA A 163 31.96 48.23 31.01
N LYS A 164 32.23 49.53 30.83
CA LYS A 164 33.47 50.08 30.26
C LYS A 164 34.68 49.67 31.10
N ALA A 165 35.78 49.35 30.41
CA ALA A 165 37.13 49.73 30.82
C ALA A 165 37.64 50.73 29.78
#